data_AF-A0AAD8AVG1-F1
#
_entry.id   AF-A0AAD8AVG1-F1
#
_cell.length_a   1.000
_cell.length_b   1.000
_cell.length_c   1.000
_cell.angle_alpha   90.00
_cell.angle_beta   90.00
_cell.angle_gamma   90.00
#
_symmetry.space_group_name_H-M   'P 1'
#
loop_
_entity.id
_entity.type
_entity.pdbx_description
1 polymer ?
#
loop_
_entity_poly.entity_id
_entity_poly.type
_entity_poly.pdbx_seq_one_letter_code
_entity_poly.pdbx_strand_id
1 'polypeptide(L)'
;MTSLTIIYLGLIFILFAQGYAIKERNRRAIVSAIDIKCRRIPGFKIERYDLGGKMCLMWSNNTKNFTDAKAECEAQGTRLGIFKGAAKMQILFRQKDFWKRNIWIGLDDLVTNGTFVWHDGTILPRSDYYPLYFGSYNPSGKQQRCIQLWTWDNKLDDVECYDVIYYVCEKVF
;
A
#
# COMPACT_ATOMS: atom_id res chain seq x y z
N MET A 1 -31.00 -58.62 -10.52
CA MET A 1 -31.41 -57.36 -9.84
C MET A 1 -30.40 -56.24 -10.10
N THR A 2 -30.00 -55.96 -11.34
CA THR A 2 -28.85 -55.06 -11.60
C THR A 2 -28.95 -54.19 -12.86
N SER A 3 -30.09 -54.14 -13.55
CA SER A 3 -30.20 -53.37 -14.81
C SER A 3 -31.02 -52.08 -14.70
N LEU A 4 -32.15 -52.08 -13.97
CA LEU A 4 -33.03 -50.91 -13.85
C LEU A 4 -32.49 -49.82 -12.89
N THR A 5 -31.73 -50.20 -11.86
CA THR A 5 -31.18 -49.26 -10.85
C THR A 5 -30.06 -48.37 -11.42
N ILE A 6 -29.29 -48.89 -12.38
CA ILE A 6 -28.17 -48.15 -13.01
C ILE A 6 -28.71 -47.06 -13.95
N ILE A 7 -29.82 -47.35 -14.66
CA ILE A 7 -30.47 -46.38 -15.56
C ILE A 7 -31.09 -45.22 -14.78
N TYR A 8 -31.71 -45.49 -13.63
CA TYR A 8 -32.29 -44.46 -12.75
C TYR A 8 -31.22 -43.53 -12.16
N LEU A 9 -30.06 -44.06 -11.75
CA LEU A 9 -28.94 -43.25 -11.27
C LEU A 9 -28.29 -42.42 -12.38
N GLY A 10 -28.21 -42.96 -13.61
CA GLY A 10 -27.69 -42.22 -14.77
C GLY A 10 -28.55 -41.03 -15.19
N LEU A 11 -29.88 -41.19 -15.18
CA LEU A 11 -30.84 -40.11 -15.50
C LEU A 11 -30.86 -39.01 -14.42
N ILE A 12 -30.67 -39.36 -13.15
CA ILE A 12 -30.57 -38.38 -12.06
C ILE A 12 -29.28 -37.56 -12.18
N PHE A 13 -28.14 -38.17 -12.53
CA PHE A 13 -26.88 -37.43 -12.74
C PHE A 13 -26.96 -36.43 -13.91
N ILE A 14 -27.69 -36.75 -14.98
CA ILE A 14 -27.86 -35.85 -16.14
C ILE A 14 -28.76 -34.65 -15.76
N LEU A 15 -29.77 -34.84 -14.90
CA LEU A 15 -30.61 -33.75 -14.41
C LEU A 15 -29.88 -32.82 -13.42
N PHE A 16 -28.88 -33.31 -12.69
CA PHE A 16 -28.03 -32.48 -11.83
C PHE A 16 -26.90 -31.75 -12.58
N ALA A 17 -26.44 -32.27 -13.72
CA ALA A 17 -25.37 -31.67 -14.51
C ALA A 17 -25.80 -30.39 -15.27
N GLN A 18 -27.10 -30.18 -15.50
CA GLN A 18 -27.63 -28.98 -16.15
C GLN A 18 -28.03 -27.86 -15.17
N GLY A 19 -27.86 -28.05 -13.85
CA GLY A 19 -28.44 -27.18 -12.82
C GLY A 19 -27.51 -26.18 -12.12
N TYR A 20 -26.19 -26.25 -12.28
CA TYR A 20 -25.24 -25.42 -11.51
C TYR A 20 -24.22 -24.67 -12.36
N ALA A 21 -24.63 -24.12 -13.50
CA ALA A 21 -23.95 -22.96 -14.03
C ALA A 21 -24.53 -21.71 -13.34
N ILE A 22 -23.99 -21.36 -12.16
CA ILE A 22 -24.17 -20.00 -11.63
C ILE A 22 -23.48 -19.09 -12.64
N LYS A 23 -24.26 -18.54 -13.57
CA LYS A 23 -23.83 -17.44 -14.43
C LYS A 23 -23.42 -16.32 -13.48
N GLU A 24 -22.12 -16.15 -13.26
CA GLU A 24 -21.60 -15.00 -12.51
C GLU A 24 -22.14 -13.76 -13.19
N ARG A 25 -23.15 -13.18 -12.55
CA ARG A 25 -23.88 -12.04 -13.05
C ARG A 25 -22.89 -10.90 -13.06
N ASN A 26 -22.41 -10.54 -14.25
CA ASN A 26 -21.59 -9.39 -14.62
C ASN A 26 -21.69 -8.26 -13.56
N ARG A 27 -20.88 -8.37 -12.51
CA ARG A 27 -20.90 -7.42 -11.40
C ARG A 27 -20.04 -6.28 -11.89
N ARG A 28 -20.65 -5.30 -12.59
CA ARG A 28 -19.97 -4.04 -12.87
C ARG A 28 -19.44 -3.55 -11.52
N ALA A 29 -18.13 -3.62 -11.33
CA ALA A 29 -17.50 -3.10 -10.14
C ALA A 29 -17.94 -1.63 -10.04
N ILE A 30 -18.55 -1.24 -8.92
CA ILE A 30 -18.94 0.15 -8.70
C ILE A 30 -17.64 0.95 -8.69
N VAL A 31 -17.38 1.66 -9.79
CA VAL A 31 -16.20 2.52 -9.93
C VAL A 31 -16.44 3.73 -9.06
N SER A 32 -15.65 3.87 -8.00
CA SER A 32 -15.80 4.99 -7.05
C SER A 32 -15.16 6.27 -7.59
N ALA A 33 -15.50 7.42 -7.00
CA ALA A 33 -14.94 8.71 -7.39
C ALA A 33 -13.39 8.71 -7.35
N ILE A 34 -12.78 8.08 -6.34
CA ILE A 34 -11.33 7.93 -6.25
C ILE A 34 -10.75 7.11 -7.41
N ASP A 35 -11.42 6.06 -7.89
CA ASP A 35 -10.95 5.30 -9.06
C ASP A 35 -10.92 6.19 -10.31
N ILE A 36 -11.95 7.01 -10.52
CA ILE A 36 -12.05 7.90 -11.68
C ILE A 36 -11.00 9.01 -11.61
N LYS A 37 -10.90 9.68 -10.45
CA LYS A 37 -9.99 10.81 -10.27
C LYS A 37 -8.52 10.36 -10.35
N CYS A 38 -8.17 9.26 -9.70
CA CYS A 38 -6.78 8.77 -9.69
C CYS A 38 -6.26 8.38 -11.08
N ARG A 39 -7.07 7.65 -11.86
CA ARG A 39 -6.71 7.21 -13.22
C ARG A 39 -6.44 8.36 -14.19
N ARG A 40 -6.89 9.57 -13.88
CA ARG A 40 -6.66 10.77 -14.70
C ARG A 40 -5.34 11.46 -14.40
N ILE A 41 -4.65 11.08 -13.33
CA ILE A 41 -3.38 11.67 -12.94
C ILE A 41 -2.26 10.81 -13.52
N PRO A 42 -1.43 11.32 -14.45
CA PRO A 42 -0.35 10.55 -15.04
C PRO A 42 0.60 10.00 -13.97
N GLY A 43 1.00 8.73 -14.11
CA GLY A 43 1.91 8.06 -13.16
C GLY A 43 1.25 7.50 -11.91
N PHE A 44 0.06 7.98 -11.51
CA PHE A 44 -0.63 7.50 -10.32
C PHE A 44 -1.44 6.23 -10.60
N LYS A 45 -1.45 5.33 -9.62
CA LYS A 45 -2.17 4.05 -9.65
C LYS A 45 -2.97 3.87 -8.36
N ILE A 46 -4.07 3.14 -8.47
CA ILE A 46 -4.88 2.76 -7.30
C ILE A 46 -4.26 1.52 -6.66
N GLU A 47 -3.79 1.67 -5.43
CA GLU A 47 -3.44 0.56 -4.54
C GLU A 47 -4.65 0.24 -3.65
N ARG A 48 -5.04 -1.02 -3.61
CA ARG A 48 -6.22 -1.49 -2.85
C ARG A 48 -5.77 -2.16 -1.55
N TYR A 49 -6.55 -1.94 -0.50
CA TYR A 49 -6.43 -2.61 0.79
C TYR A 49 -7.81 -3.01 1.33
N ASP A 50 -7.83 -3.60 2.53
CA ASP A 50 -8.98 -4.21 3.19
C ASP A 50 -10.31 -3.46 3.02
N LEU A 51 -11.41 -4.22 2.98
CA LEU A 51 -12.80 -3.73 2.94
C LEU A 51 -13.08 -2.66 1.85
N GLY A 52 -12.29 -2.66 0.77
CA GLY A 52 -12.47 -1.73 -0.35
C GLY A 52 -11.74 -0.40 -0.19
N GLY A 53 -10.85 -0.28 0.81
CA GLY A 53 -9.95 0.85 0.97
C GLY A 53 -9.01 1.03 -0.22
N LYS A 54 -8.71 2.29 -0.56
CA LYS A 54 -7.90 2.66 -1.73
C LYS A 54 -6.92 3.77 -1.38
N MET A 55 -5.73 3.70 -1.94
CA MET A 55 -4.75 4.79 -2.00
C MET A 55 -4.48 5.10 -3.47
N CYS A 56 -4.29 6.38 -3.81
CA CYS A 56 -3.86 6.81 -5.13
C CYS A 56 -2.38 7.19 -5.03
N LEU A 57 -1.51 6.30 -5.50
CA LEU A 57 -0.06 6.39 -5.28
C LEU A 57 0.71 6.50 -6.59
N MET A 58 1.76 7.31 -6.59
CA MET A 58 2.80 7.32 -7.61
C MET A 58 4.12 6.95 -6.96
N TRP A 59 4.68 5.83 -7.39
CA TRP A 59 5.99 5.38 -6.98
C TRP A 59 7.03 5.95 -7.94
N SER A 60 8.08 6.61 -7.42
CA SER A 60 9.05 7.32 -8.24
C SER A 60 9.91 6.38 -9.09
N ASN A 61 10.31 6.82 -10.28
CA ASN A 61 11.26 6.10 -11.13
C ASN A 61 12.69 6.68 -11.06
N ASN A 62 12.87 7.76 -10.30
CA ASN A 62 14.12 8.43 -10.00
C ASN A 62 14.33 8.49 -8.47
N THR A 63 15.50 8.93 -8.07
CA THR A 63 15.89 9.07 -6.67
C THR A 63 16.14 10.53 -6.30
N LYS A 64 15.84 10.88 -5.05
CA LYS A 64 15.99 12.23 -4.49
C LYS A 64 16.30 12.15 -3.00
N ASN A 65 16.91 13.19 -2.46
CA ASN A 65 16.92 13.41 -1.01
C ASN A 65 15.48 13.67 -0.51
N PHE A 66 15.27 13.57 0.80
CA PHE A 66 13.93 13.65 1.38
C PHE A 66 13.25 14.98 1.08
N THR A 67 13.98 16.10 1.19
CA THR A 67 13.46 17.45 0.95
C THR A 67 12.98 17.61 -0.50
N ASP A 68 13.79 17.18 -1.47
CA ASP A 68 13.46 17.29 -2.89
C ASP A 68 12.34 16.32 -3.29
N ALA A 69 12.29 15.12 -2.69
CA ALA A 69 11.20 14.17 -2.87
C ALA A 69 9.87 14.75 -2.36
N LYS A 70 9.88 15.34 -1.17
CA LYS A 70 8.73 16.04 -0.58
C LYS A 70 8.27 17.19 -1.47
N ALA A 71 9.19 18.05 -1.88
CA ALA A 71 8.90 19.19 -2.75
C ALA A 71 8.33 18.74 -4.10
N GLU A 72 8.81 17.64 -4.69
CA GLU A 72 8.29 17.15 -5.96
C GLU A 72 6.85 16.61 -5.84
N CYS A 73 6.53 15.88 -4.77
CA CYS A 73 5.14 15.47 -4.53
C CYS A 73 4.22 16.70 -4.34
N GLU A 74 4.68 17.69 -3.58
CA GLU A 74 3.92 18.93 -3.31
C GLU A 74 3.71 19.77 -4.57
N ALA A 75 4.71 19.86 -5.45
CA ALA A 75 4.60 20.54 -6.75
C ALA A 75 3.52 19.93 -7.67
N GLN A 76 3.20 18.64 -7.49
CA GLN A 76 2.12 17.95 -8.20
C GLN A 76 0.76 18.07 -7.49
N GLY A 77 0.67 18.88 -6.42
CA GLY A 77 -0.53 18.99 -5.58
C GLY A 77 -0.83 17.69 -4.82
N THR A 78 0.22 16.95 -4.44
CA THR A 78 0.17 15.71 -3.68
C THR A 78 1.08 15.81 -2.45
N ARG A 79 1.37 14.72 -1.76
CA ARG A 79 2.32 14.68 -0.64
C ARG A 79 3.11 13.37 -0.66
N LEU A 80 4.21 13.26 0.10
CA LEU A 80 4.80 11.95 0.37
C LEU A 80 3.75 11.01 1.01
N GLY A 81 3.81 9.74 0.65
CA GLY A 81 2.78 8.76 1.00
C GLY A 81 2.69 8.49 2.50
N ILE A 82 1.46 8.49 3.04
CA ILE A 82 1.17 8.27 4.46
C ILE A 82 0.54 6.89 4.66
N PHE A 83 1.28 6.00 5.33
CA PHE A 83 0.90 4.60 5.52
C PHE A 83 0.43 4.32 6.94
N LYS A 84 -0.62 5.01 7.37
CA LYS A 84 -1.22 4.79 8.69
C LYS A 84 -2.09 3.54 8.75
N GLY A 85 -1.82 2.69 9.72
CA GLY A 85 -2.55 1.46 10.03
C GLY A 85 -2.08 0.26 9.23
N ALA A 86 -2.38 -0.94 9.74
CA ALA A 86 -1.90 -2.19 9.19
C ALA A 86 -2.21 -2.35 7.69
N ALA A 87 -3.44 -2.03 7.28
CA ALA A 87 -3.88 -2.21 5.90
C ALA A 87 -3.09 -1.36 4.89
N LYS A 88 -2.75 -0.11 5.25
CA LYS A 88 -1.89 0.75 4.41
C LYS A 88 -0.44 0.31 4.48
N MET A 89 0.06 -0.08 5.65
CA MET A 89 1.44 -0.57 5.78
C MET A 89 1.69 -1.82 4.92
N GLN A 90 0.70 -2.68 4.75
CA GLN A 90 0.77 -3.82 3.83
C GLN A 90 0.95 -3.40 2.36
N ILE A 91 0.39 -2.25 1.93
CA ILE A 91 0.65 -1.73 0.57
C ILE A 91 2.14 -1.37 0.43
N LEU A 92 2.71 -0.71 1.43
CA LEU A 92 4.11 -0.31 1.45
C LEU A 92 5.04 -1.55 1.43
N PHE A 93 4.79 -2.53 2.29
CA PHE A 93 5.65 -3.71 2.43
C PHE A 93 5.57 -4.71 1.26
N ARG A 94 4.47 -4.73 0.50
CA ARG A 94 4.42 -5.52 -0.73
C ARG A 94 5.32 -4.96 -1.84
N GLN A 95 5.85 -3.74 -1.71
CA GLN A 95 6.78 -3.18 -2.70
C GLN A 95 8.08 -3.97 -2.83
N LYS A 96 8.52 -4.70 -1.80
CA LYS A 96 9.72 -5.55 -1.89
C LYS A 96 9.61 -6.59 -3.02
N ASP A 97 8.39 -7.06 -3.28
CA ASP A 97 8.14 -8.14 -4.25
C ASP A 97 8.21 -7.62 -5.69
N PHE A 98 8.03 -6.32 -5.88
CA PHE A 98 7.99 -5.70 -7.20
C PHE A 98 9.26 -4.92 -7.51
N TRP A 99 9.76 -4.12 -6.55
CA TRP A 99 10.67 -3.00 -6.87
C TRP A 99 12.03 -3.09 -6.15
N LYS A 100 12.13 -3.74 -4.99
CA LYS A 100 13.38 -3.89 -4.20
C LYS A 100 14.17 -2.58 -4.05
N ARG A 101 13.47 -1.48 -3.79
CA ARG A 101 14.01 -0.12 -3.69
C ARG A 101 13.66 0.48 -2.34
N ASN A 102 14.63 1.11 -1.70
CA ASN A 102 14.38 1.95 -0.53
C ASN A 102 13.52 3.15 -0.92
N ILE A 103 12.52 3.46 -0.09
CA ILE A 103 11.47 4.42 -0.43
C ILE A 103 11.24 5.39 0.72
N TRP A 104 11.36 6.69 0.46
CA TRP A 104 10.87 7.74 1.36
C TRP A 104 9.34 7.68 1.50
N ILE A 105 8.88 7.83 2.73
CA ILE A 105 7.46 8.00 3.07
C ILE A 105 7.24 9.33 3.80
N GLY A 106 6.00 9.77 3.93
CA GLY A 106 5.65 11.05 4.56
C GLY A 106 5.67 10.97 6.09
N LEU A 107 6.81 10.61 6.66
CA LEU A 107 7.04 10.49 8.10
C LEU A 107 8.46 10.96 8.44
N ASP A 108 8.54 11.91 9.37
CA ASP A 108 9.79 12.50 9.81
C ASP A 108 9.66 13.03 11.24
N ASP A 109 10.77 13.39 11.88
CA ASP A 109 10.76 14.08 13.17
C ASP A 109 11.43 15.45 13.11
N LEU A 110 11.49 16.09 11.93
CA LEU A 110 12.27 17.31 11.64
C LEU A 110 11.91 18.49 12.54
N VAL A 111 10.66 18.56 12.99
CA VAL A 111 10.18 19.61 13.91
C VAL A 111 10.65 19.38 15.34
N THR A 112 10.49 18.17 15.87
CA THR A 112 10.82 17.82 17.26
C THR A 112 11.51 16.46 17.30
N ASN A 113 12.81 16.44 17.60
CA ASN A 113 13.61 15.22 17.65
C ASN A 113 12.93 14.14 18.53
N GLY A 114 12.87 12.92 17.99
CA GLY A 114 12.22 11.76 18.57
C GLY A 114 10.72 11.70 18.30
N THR A 115 10.06 12.82 17.99
CA THR A 115 8.60 12.85 17.76
C THR A 115 8.31 12.76 16.28
N PHE A 116 8.16 11.54 15.78
CA PHE A 116 7.77 11.30 14.39
C PHE A 116 6.33 11.74 14.13
N VAL A 117 6.16 12.56 13.09
CA VAL A 117 4.90 13.14 12.65
C VAL A 117 4.68 12.78 11.19
N TRP A 118 3.48 12.27 10.90
CA TRP A 118 3.06 12.07 9.52
C TRP A 118 2.82 13.42 8.86
N HIS A 119 3.03 13.53 7.55
CA HIS A 119 2.82 14.79 6.81
C HIS A 119 1.36 15.30 6.77
N ASP A 120 0.42 14.65 7.46
CA ASP A 120 -0.92 15.18 7.75
C ASP A 120 -1.06 15.80 9.14
N GLY A 121 0.06 15.96 9.86
CA GLY A 121 0.16 16.56 11.18
C GLY A 121 -0.10 15.59 12.33
N THR A 122 -0.46 14.32 12.05
CA THR A 122 -0.73 13.36 13.13
C THR A 122 0.56 12.73 13.66
N ILE A 123 0.67 12.59 14.98
CA ILE A 123 1.81 11.96 15.64
C ILE A 123 1.75 10.44 15.43
N LEU A 124 2.90 9.82 15.18
CA LEU A 124 3.04 8.36 15.14
C LEU A 124 2.86 7.75 16.55
N PRO A 125 1.88 6.85 16.77
CA PRO A 125 1.73 6.18 18.06
C PRO A 125 2.84 5.13 18.22
N ARG A 126 3.91 5.47 18.94
CA ARG A 126 5.13 4.65 19.05
C ARG A 126 4.84 3.22 19.53
N SER A 127 3.95 3.03 20.50
CA SER A 127 3.57 1.72 21.05
C SER A 127 3.02 0.76 20.00
N ASP A 128 2.34 1.30 18.98
CA ASP A 128 1.61 0.50 18.01
C ASP A 128 2.47 0.27 16.75
N TYR A 129 3.45 1.13 16.49
CA TYR A 129 4.26 1.09 15.26
C TYR A 129 5.64 0.51 15.45
N TYR A 130 6.36 0.86 16.52
CA TYR A 130 7.77 0.46 16.66
C TYR A 130 7.93 -1.06 16.69
N PRO A 131 7.19 -1.83 17.51
CA PRO A 131 7.36 -3.29 17.57
C PRO A 131 6.94 -4.00 16.27
N LEU A 132 6.04 -3.41 15.49
CA LEU A 132 5.44 -4.05 14.32
C LEU A 132 6.14 -3.69 13.02
N TYR A 133 6.60 -2.46 12.88
CA TYR A 133 6.98 -1.89 11.59
C TYR A 133 8.40 -1.40 11.51
N PHE A 134 9.07 -1.12 12.62
CA PHE A 134 10.49 -0.75 12.63
C PHE A 134 11.37 -1.98 12.86
N GLY A 135 12.64 -1.89 12.43
CA GLY A 135 13.67 -2.86 12.77
C GLY A 135 14.04 -2.78 14.25
N SER A 136 14.64 -3.83 14.82
CA SER A 136 14.92 -3.92 16.27
C SER A 136 15.82 -2.83 16.84
N TYR A 137 16.58 -2.14 15.97
CA TYR A 137 17.47 -1.04 16.34
C TYR A 137 16.96 0.33 15.87
N ASN A 138 15.73 0.38 15.37
CA ASN A 138 15.13 1.55 14.75
C ASN A 138 13.81 1.99 15.43
N PRO A 139 13.47 3.28 15.37
CA PRO A 139 14.35 4.35 14.93
C PRO A 139 15.53 4.51 15.90
N SER A 140 16.73 4.73 15.35
CA SER A 140 17.99 4.78 16.07
C SER A 140 18.06 5.97 17.05
N GLY A 141 17.23 7.00 16.82
CA GLY A 141 17.16 8.21 17.63
C GLY A 141 18.40 9.10 17.51
N LYS A 142 19.23 8.88 16.48
CA LYS A 142 20.41 9.69 16.16
C LYS A 142 20.02 10.89 15.29
N GLN A 143 20.98 11.47 14.56
CA GLN A 143 20.73 12.58 13.62
C GLN A 143 19.89 12.19 12.38
N GLN A 144 19.47 10.92 12.30
CA GLN A 144 18.62 10.38 11.25
C GLN A 144 17.15 10.71 11.53
N ARG A 145 16.56 11.57 10.69
CA ARG A 145 15.26 12.22 10.98
C ARG A 145 14.16 11.91 9.97
N CYS A 146 14.50 11.22 8.90
CA CYS A 146 13.60 10.92 7.79
C CYS A 146 13.39 9.41 7.70
N ILE A 147 12.15 8.97 7.47
CA ILE A 147 11.82 7.55 7.44
C ILE A 147 11.78 7.00 6.02
N GLN A 148 12.50 5.90 5.82
CA GLN A 148 12.40 5.05 4.65
C GLN A 148 11.68 3.74 4.95
N LEU A 149 11.06 3.14 3.94
CA LEU A 149 10.99 1.68 3.85
C LEU A 149 12.37 1.18 3.45
N TRP A 150 13.03 0.44 4.34
CA TRP A 150 14.28 -0.23 4.05
C TRP A 150 14.01 -1.64 3.53
N THR A 151 14.29 -1.86 2.25
CA THR A 151 13.88 -3.11 1.58
C THR A 151 14.68 -4.35 1.95
N TRP A 152 15.85 -4.17 2.58
CA TRP A 152 16.65 -5.28 3.08
C TRP A 152 15.92 -6.05 4.19
N ASP A 153 15.39 -5.33 5.19
CA ASP A 153 14.63 -5.91 6.31
C ASP A 153 13.11 -5.84 6.10
N ASN A 154 12.67 -5.13 5.05
CA ASN A 154 11.27 -4.82 4.77
C ASN A 154 10.57 -4.18 5.99
N LYS A 155 11.28 -3.25 6.62
CA LYS A 155 10.89 -2.50 7.82
C LYS A 155 11.12 -1.02 7.60
N LEU A 156 10.51 -0.21 8.45
CA LEU A 156 10.78 1.20 8.55
C LEU A 156 12.12 1.42 9.26
N ASP A 157 12.84 2.44 8.78
CA ASP A 157 14.19 2.79 9.21
C ASP A 157 14.31 4.32 9.17
N ASP A 158 14.84 4.91 10.23
CA ASP A 158 15.28 6.30 10.21
C ASP A 158 16.65 6.38 9.54
N VAL A 159 16.79 7.32 8.62
CA VAL A 159 18.02 7.50 7.88
C VAL A 159 18.29 8.99 7.66
N GLU A 160 19.51 9.31 7.25
CA GLU A 160 19.92 10.68 6.95
C GLU A 160 19.06 11.23 5.81
N CYS A 161 18.45 12.40 6.02
CA CYS A 161 17.52 12.99 5.05
C CYS A 161 18.18 13.34 3.70
N TYR A 162 19.51 13.37 3.64
CA TYR A 162 20.31 13.64 2.44
C TYR A 162 20.45 12.42 1.53
N ASP A 163 20.07 11.23 1.99
CA ASP A 163 20.16 10.00 1.20
C ASP A 163 19.31 10.10 -0.07
N VAL A 164 19.88 9.68 -1.19
CA VAL A 164 19.24 9.82 -2.50
C VAL A 164 18.59 8.49 -2.87
N ILE A 165 17.33 8.31 -2.44
CA ILE A 165 16.55 7.08 -2.65
C ILE A 165 15.22 7.36 -3.36
N TYR A 166 14.46 6.31 -3.67
CA TYR A 166 13.15 6.45 -4.30
C TYR A 166 12.13 7.00 -3.29
N TYR A 167 10.96 7.36 -3.76
CA TYR A 167 9.90 7.92 -2.92
C TYR A 167 8.54 7.56 -3.48
N VAL A 168 7.51 7.75 -2.67
CA VAL A 168 6.13 7.55 -3.08
C VAL A 168 5.31 8.78 -2.77
N CYS A 169 4.57 9.26 -3.76
CA CYS A 169 3.59 10.34 -3.59
C CYS A 169 2.19 9.76 -3.42
N GLU A 170 1.36 10.39 -2.59
CA GLU A 170 -0.06 10.09 -2.37
C GLU A 170 -0.92 11.29 -2.80
N LYS A 171 -1.88 11.04 -3.69
CA LYS A 171 -2.97 11.98 -3.95
C LYS A 171 -4.14 11.69 -3.01
N VAL A 172 -4.51 12.71 -2.23
CA VAL A 172 -5.71 12.73 -1.39
C VAL A 172 -6.87 13.36 -2.17
N PHE A 173 -8.10 12.84 -1.98
CA PHE A 173 -9.32 13.25 -2.70
C PHE A 173 -10.48 13.58 -1.77
#